data_AF-A0AAU3SM54-F1
#
_entry.id   AF-A0AAU3SM54-F1
#
_cell.length_a   1.000
_cell.length_b   1.000
_cell.length_c   1.000
_cell.angle_alpha   90.00
_cell.angle_beta   90.00
_cell.angle_gamma   90.00
#
_symmetry.space_group_name_H-M   'P 1'
#
loop_
_entity.id
_entity.type
_entity.pdbx_description
1 polymer ?
#
loop_
_entity_poly.entity_id
_entity_poly.type
_entity_poly.pdbx_seq_one_letter_code
_entity_poly.pdbx_strand_id
1 'polypeptide(L)'
;MRQLALVILVSAVTAAVYGPIALLWWRRARVRGQMLRLVAAVEPEPYHMALLRQEATEAAAAELVLGGYLRIDEEGAAFLTEQGRDPARAPAHPMPAALLEAVRRHDPEPVSIGWIDWCDDGYLEQRGAYRSERDALLPELPRMPDRAGNQFLACCSCVGIVLVMFFWVLAGALLVTGRPQGLREWACAVVAGLGLSALLLAEKAGRVVRERTECGDPLGDLVRSAPHPAFAALDEEQRMLVLRSIGDRHTWRGADTVVHEEADEEDDEDDEWLDDKVWWEDAYEYRATDEDEPEAKGPSSG
;
A
#
# COMPACT_ATOMS: atom_id res chain seq x y z
N MET A 1 41.58 23.88 28.97
CA MET A 1 40.76 24.66 28.00
C MET A 1 40.33 23.81 26.79
N ARG A 2 41.27 23.17 26.07
CA ARG A 2 40.98 22.38 24.86
C ARG A 2 39.93 21.27 25.03
N GLN A 3 39.89 20.62 26.19
CA GLN A 3 38.96 19.52 26.42
C GLN A 3 37.52 19.95 26.78
N LEU A 4 37.35 21.14 27.39
CA LEU A 4 36.01 21.73 27.57
C LEU A 4 35.41 22.12 26.21
N ALA A 5 36.22 22.69 25.31
CA ALA A 5 35.80 22.97 23.94
C ALA A 5 35.39 21.68 23.21
N LEU A 6 36.14 20.61 23.39
CA LEU A 6 35.81 19.28 22.86
C LEU A 6 34.46 18.78 23.36
N VAL A 7 34.18 18.82 24.68
CA VAL A 7 32.89 18.36 25.24
C VAL A 7 31.71 19.16 24.70
N ILE A 8 31.83 20.49 24.63
CA ILE A 8 30.77 21.36 24.08
C ILE A 8 30.51 21.01 22.61
N LEU A 9 31.59 20.82 21.84
CA LEU A 9 31.50 20.55 20.42
C LEU A 9 30.94 19.14 20.13
N VAL A 10 31.35 18.12 20.89
CA VAL A 10 30.74 16.78 20.87
C VAL A 10 29.25 16.88 21.15
N SER A 11 28.87 17.56 22.23
CA SER A 11 27.47 17.66 22.65
C SER A 11 26.61 18.35 21.60
N ALA A 12 27.13 19.41 20.98
CA ALA A 12 26.46 20.13 19.89
C ALA A 12 26.29 19.24 18.65
N VAL A 13 27.32 18.50 18.25
CA VAL A 13 27.27 17.57 17.11
C VAL A 13 26.31 16.42 17.39
N THR A 14 26.36 15.83 18.59
CA THR A 14 25.43 14.77 19.00
C THR A 14 23.98 15.28 18.97
N ALA A 15 23.71 16.48 19.49
CA ALA A 15 22.37 17.08 19.43
C ALA A 15 21.93 17.38 17.99
N ALA A 16 22.84 17.85 17.13
CA ALA A 16 22.56 18.12 15.71
C ALA A 16 22.26 16.85 14.91
N VAL A 17 22.86 15.71 15.27
CA VAL A 17 22.63 14.41 14.60
C VAL A 17 21.37 13.74 15.15
N TYR A 18 21.23 13.64 16.47
CA TYR A 18 20.13 12.91 17.10
C TYR A 18 18.83 13.71 17.20
N GLY A 19 18.90 15.04 17.23
CA GLY A 19 17.73 15.92 17.28
C GLY A 19 16.78 15.71 16.10
N PRO A 20 17.25 15.78 14.83
CA PRO A 20 16.44 15.50 13.66
C PRO A 20 15.87 14.08 13.64
N ILE A 21 16.66 13.07 14.05
CA ILE A 21 16.20 11.67 14.14
C ILE A 21 15.05 11.54 15.15
N ALA A 22 15.21 12.12 16.34
CA ALA A 22 14.19 12.12 17.37
C ALA A 22 12.94 12.92 16.97
N LEU A 23 13.11 14.05 16.29
CA LEU A 23 12.00 14.87 15.78
C LEU A 23 11.21 14.12 14.69
N LEU A 24 11.89 13.48 13.75
CA LEU A 24 11.26 12.63 12.74
C LEU A 24 10.49 11.51 13.42
N TRP A 25 11.12 10.80 14.36
CA TRP A 25 10.45 9.74 15.12
C TRP A 25 9.19 10.24 15.82
N TRP A 26 9.27 11.37 16.54
CA TRP A 26 8.12 11.94 17.23
C TRP A 26 6.99 12.30 16.27
N ARG A 27 7.31 12.87 15.10
CA ARG A 27 6.33 13.15 14.04
C ARG A 27 5.70 11.87 13.51
N ARG A 28 6.49 10.84 13.20
CA ARG A 28 5.99 9.53 12.73
C ARG A 28 5.07 8.87 13.75
N ALA A 29 5.50 8.83 15.01
CA ALA A 29 4.72 8.25 16.10
C ALA A 29 3.40 9.01 16.31
N ARG A 30 3.42 10.34 16.19
CA ARG A 30 2.21 11.17 16.29
C ARG A 30 1.23 10.91 15.14
N VAL A 31 1.70 10.94 13.89
CA VAL A 31 0.88 10.65 12.70
C VAL A 31 0.29 9.24 12.80
N ARG A 32 1.10 8.25 13.15
CA ARG A 32 0.64 6.88 13.34
C ARG A 32 -0.39 6.75 14.46
N GLY A 33 -0.17 7.41 15.60
CA GLY A 33 -1.13 7.43 16.70
C GLY A 33 -2.46 8.07 16.31
N GLN A 34 -2.44 9.08 15.43
CA GLN A 34 -3.66 9.66 14.86
C GLN A 34 -4.32 8.71 13.86
N MET A 35 -3.55 8.10 12.96
CA MET A 35 -4.04 7.13 11.98
C MET A 35 -4.71 5.94 12.65
N LEU A 36 -4.07 5.34 13.66
CA LEU A 36 -4.65 4.22 14.42
C LEU A 36 -5.93 4.60 15.15
N ARG A 37 -6.02 5.84 15.67
CA ARG A 37 -7.25 6.32 16.31
C ARG A 37 -8.38 6.55 15.32
N LEU A 38 -8.05 7.06 14.14
CA LEU A 38 -9.02 7.25 13.06
C LEU A 38 -9.52 5.88 12.58
N VAL A 39 -8.62 4.95 12.25
CA VAL A 39 -8.98 3.59 11.81
C VAL A 39 -9.78 2.84 12.88
N ALA A 40 -9.41 2.95 14.16
CA ALA A 40 -10.16 2.32 15.25
C ALA A 40 -11.57 2.90 15.45
N ALA A 41 -11.84 4.10 14.94
CA ALA A 41 -13.16 4.73 14.99
C ALA A 41 -13.99 4.47 13.72
N VAL A 42 -13.39 3.88 12.67
CA VAL A 42 -14.13 3.47 11.48
C VAL A 42 -14.82 2.15 11.79
N GLU A 43 -16.14 2.13 11.65
CA GLU A 43 -16.95 0.91 11.62
C GLU A 43 -17.37 0.67 10.16
N PRO A 44 -16.50 0.04 9.35
CA PRO A 44 -16.75 -0.05 7.92
C PRO A 44 -17.83 -1.12 7.67
N GLU A 45 -18.79 -0.77 6.81
CA GLU A 45 -19.81 -1.71 6.37
C GLU A 45 -19.16 -2.90 5.64
N PRO A 46 -19.66 -4.15 5.82
CA PRO A 46 -19.06 -5.34 5.22
C PRO A 46 -18.84 -5.23 3.71
N TYR A 47 -19.79 -4.64 2.97
CA TYR A 47 -19.64 -4.44 1.52
C TYR A 47 -18.59 -3.40 1.15
N HIS A 48 -18.38 -2.37 1.98
CA HIS A 48 -17.30 -1.41 1.78
C HIS A 48 -15.94 -2.09 1.99
N MET A 49 -15.83 -2.97 3.00
CA MET A 49 -14.63 -3.76 3.22
C MET A 49 -14.36 -4.74 2.08
N ALA A 50 -15.40 -5.35 1.52
CA ALA A 50 -15.27 -6.19 0.33
C ALA A 50 -14.83 -5.36 -0.90
N LEU A 51 -15.31 -4.13 -1.06
CA LEU A 51 -14.87 -3.24 -2.15
C LEU A 51 -13.38 -2.90 -2.06
N LEU A 52 -12.88 -2.58 -0.85
CA LEU A 52 -11.47 -2.26 -0.64
C LEU A 52 -10.57 -3.48 -0.90
N ARG A 53 -11.11 -4.70 -0.76
CA ARG A 53 -10.43 -5.96 -1.11
C ARG A 53 -10.60 -6.40 -2.56
N GLN A 54 -11.41 -5.69 -3.34
CA GLN A 54 -11.83 -6.12 -4.67
C GLN A 54 -12.67 -7.41 -4.68
N GLU A 55 -13.27 -7.78 -3.55
CA GLU A 55 -14.11 -8.98 -3.38
C GLU A 55 -15.62 -8.67 -3.35
N ALA A 56 -16.02 -7.41 -3.63
CA ALA A 56 -17.42 -6.98 -3.48
C ALA A 56 -18.38 -7.75 -4.39
N THR A 57 -17.93 -8.12 -5.59
CA THR A 57 -18.72 -8.90 -6.54
C THR A 57 -18.88 -10.35 -6.07
N GLU A 58 -17.85 -10.93 -5.45
CA GLU A 58 -17.93 -12.26 -4.84
C GLU A 58 -18.91 -12.29 -3.67
N ALA A 59 -18.84 -11.25 -2.82
CA ALA A 59 -19.77 -11.04 -1.72
C ALA A 59 -21.22 -10.85 -2.21
N ALA A 60 -21.43 -10.10 -3.30
CA ALA A 60 -22.73 -9.89 -3.91
C ALA A 60 -23.29 -11.19 -4.50
N ALA A 61 -22.48 -11.94 -5.26
CA ALA A 61 -22.85 -13.23 -5.81
C ALA A 61 -23.21 -14.25 -4.71
N ALA A 62 -22.42 -14.27 -3.63
CA ALA A 62 -22.71 -15.13 -2.47
C ALA A 62 -24.06 -14.81 -1.82
N GLU A 63 -24.40 -13.53 -1.64
CA GLU A 63 -25.71 -13.13 -1.11
C GLU A 63 -26.86 -13.55 -2.05
N LEU A 64 -26.65 -13.45 -3.36
CA LEU A 64 -27.65 -13.87 -4.35
C LEU A 64 -27.85 -15.40 -4.38
N VAL A 65 -26.78 -16.18 -4.23
CA VAL A 65 -26.86 -17.64 -4.11
C VAL A 65 -27.55 -18.05 -2.81
N LEU A 66 -27.16 -17.47 -1.67
CA LEU A 66 -27.79 -17.74 -0.37
C LEU A 66 -29.27 -17.33 -0.33
N GLY A 67 -29.60 -16.20 -0.98
CA GLY A 67 -30.97 -15.72 -1.14
C GLY A 67 -31.79 -16.53 -2.15
N GLY A 68 -31.18 -17.48 -2.86
CA GLY A 68 -31.84 -18.33 -3.84
C GLY A 68 -32.28 -17.57 -5.10
N TYR A 69 -31.67 -16.42 -5.41
CA TYR A 69 -31.92 -15.65 -6.63
C TYR A 69 -31.15 -16.20 -7.83
N LEU A 70 -29.96 -16.73 -7.58
CA LEU A 70 -29.08 -17.30 -8.60
C LEU A 70 -28.72 -18.75 -8.27
N ARG A 71 -28.51 -19.54 -9.31
CA ARG A 71 -27.81 -20.83 -9.26
C ARG A 71 -26.63 -20.77 -10.21
N ILE A 72 -25.47 -21.23 -9.76
CA ILE A 72 -24.28 -21.36 -10.61
C ILE A 72 -24.11 -22.84 -10.94
N ASP A 73 -23.84 -23.17 -12.20
CA ASP A 73 -23.52 -24.54 -12.62
C ASP A 73 -22.04 -24.89 -12.43
N GLU A 74 -21.65 -26.12 -12.75
CA GLU A 74 -20.27 -26.58 -12.60
C GLU A 74 -19.32 -25.84 -13.56
N GLU A 75 -19.83 -25.33 -14.68
CA GLU A 75 -19.06 -24.54 -15.64
C GLU A 75 -18.84 -23.09 -15.18
N GLY A 76 -19.52 -22.63 -14.13
CA GLY A 76 -19.42 -21.26 -13.65
C GLY A 76 -20.40 -20.29 -14.31
N ALA A 77 -21.39 -20.78 -15.05
CA ALA A 77 -22.46 -19.96 -15.59
C ALA A 77 -23.55 -19.72 -14.53
N ALA A 78 -23.97 -18.46 -14.39
CA ALA A 78 -25.03 -18.06 -13.49
C ALA A 78 -26.39 -18.10 -14.20
N PHE A 79 -27.38 -18.70 -13.54
CA PHE A 79 -28.77 -18.79 -13.98
C PHE A 79 -29.69 -18.16 -12.95
N LEU A 80 -30.66 -17.38 -13.41
CA LEU A 80 -31.74 -16.91 -12.54
C LEU A 80 -32.65 -18.06 -12.15
N THR A 81 -33.00 -18.10 -10.87
CA THR A 81 -34.12 -18.92 -10.36
C THR A 81 -35.44 -18.21 -10.65
N GLU A 82 -36.58 -18.84 -10.32
CA GLU A 82 -37.88 -18.16 -10.37
C GLU A 82 -37.92 -16.90 -9.50
N GLN A 83 -37.25 -16.92 -8.34
CA GLN A 83 -37.14 -15.76 -7.45
C GLN A 83 -36.24 -14.68 -8.03
N GLY A 84 -35.15 -15.09 -8.69
CA GLY A 84 -34.25 -14.19 -9.43
C GLY A 84 -34.95 -13.45 -10.56
N ARG A 85 -35.89 -14.08 -11.26
CA ARG A 85 -36.64 -13.46 -12.37
C ARG A 85 -37.75 -12.49 -11.92
N ASP A 86 -38.25 -12.61 -10.69
CA ASP A 86 -39.35 -11.78 -10.20
C ASP A 86 -38.88 -10.32 -9.96
N PRO A 87 -39.32 -9.34 -10.77
CA PRO A 87 -38.89 -7.95 -10.65
C PRO A 87 -39.35 -7.29 -9.34
N ALA A 88 -40.37 -7.84 -8.67
CA ALA A 88 -40.82 -7.33 -7.37
C ALA A 88 -39.89 -7.77 -6.22
N ARG A 89 -38.96 -8.69 -6.47
CA ARG A 89 -37.98 -9.16 -5.49
C ARG A 89 -36.60 -8.64 -5.83
N ALA A 90 -35.96 -8.04 -4.84
CA ALA A 90 -34.57 -7.60 -4.91
C ALA A 90 -33.92 -7.73 -3.53
N PRO A 91 -32.60 -7.97 -3.47
CA PRO A 91 -31.82 -7.80 -2.25
C PRO A 91 -31.96 -6.39 -1.68
N ALA A 92 -31.83 -6.27 -0.35
CA ALA A 92 -31.93 -4.97 0.32
C ALA A 92 -30.69 -4.09 0.08
N HIS A 93 -29.51 -4.70 -0.09
CA HIS A 93 -28.27 -3.97 -0.28
C HIS A 93 -28.07 -3.62 -1.78
N PRO A 94 -27.57 -2.41 -2.11
CA PRO A 94 -27.43 -1.95 -3.50
C PRO A 94 -26.49 -2.82 -4.34
N MET A 95 -25.40 -3.35 -3.76
CA MET A 95 -24.43 -4.18 -4.50
C MET A 95 -25.02 -5.49 -5.07
N PRO A 96 -25.64 -6.39 -4.25
CA PRO A 96 -26.30 -7.57 -4.79
C PRO A 96 -27.53 -7.24 -5.64
N ALA A 97 -28.23 -6.12 -5.37
CA ALA A 97 -29.32 -5.66 -6.24
C ALA A 97 -28.81 -5.28 -7.65
N ALA A 98 -27.70 -4.54 -7.72
CA ALA A 98 -27.03 -4.17 -8.97
C ALA A 98 -26.62 -5.39 -9.79
N LEU A 99 -25.99 -6.38 -9.12
CA LEU A 99 -25.56 -7.61 -9.75
C LEU A 99 -26.76 -8.43 -10.27
N LEU A 100 -27.86 -8.50 -9.50
CA LEU A 100 -29.07 -9.18 -9.93
C LEU A 100 -29.71 -8.51 -11.15
N GLU A 101 -29.75 -7.18 -11.19
CA GLU A 101 -30.22 -6.44 -12.36
C GLU A 101 -29.34 -6.69 -13.59
N ALA A 102 -28.02 -6.75 -13.41
CA ALA A 102 -27.10 -7.10 -14.49
C ALA A 102 -27.38 -8.50 -15.04
N VAL A 103 -27.52 -9.52 -14.19
CA VAL A 103 -27.88 -10.87 -14.66
C VAL A 103 -29.24 -10.89 -15.37
N ARG A 104 -30.24 -10.13 -14.88
CA ARG A 104 -31.56 -10.01 -15.53
C ARG A 104 -31.50 -9.41 -16.93
N ARG A 105 -30.57 -8.49 -17.22
CA ARG A 105 -30.39 -7.95 -18.57
C ARG A 105 -30.00 -9.03 -19.59
N HIS A 106 -29.35 -10.09 -19.12
CA HIS A 106 -28.80 -11.16 -19.96
C HIS A 106 -29.63 -12.45 -19.91
N ASP A 107 -30.72 -12.52 -19.13
CA ASP A 107 -31.66 -13.66 -19.14
C ASP A 107 -32.42 -13.71 -20.48
N PRO A 108 -32.60 -14.89 -21.12
CA PRO A 108 -32.42 -16.25 -20.58
C PRO A 108 -31.02 -16.87 -20.74
N GLU A 109 -30.06 -16.15 -21.30
CA GLU A 109 -28.74 -16.69 -21.64
C GLU A 109 -27.85 -16.84 -20.39
N PRO A 110 -27.13 -17.96 -20.23
CA PRO A 110 -26.19 -18.11 -19.12
C PRO A 110 -25.01 -17.14 -19.28
N VAL A 111 -24.69 -16.44 -18.20
CA VAL A 111 -23.57 -15.50 -18.13
C VAL A 111 -22.73 -15.77 -16.88
N SER A 112 -21.42 -15.67 -16.98
CA SER A 112 -20.55 -15.75 -15.81
C SER A 112 -20.56 -14.44 -15.02
N ILE A 113 -20.40 -14.51 -13.70
CA ILE A 113 -20.31 -13.31 -12.86
C ILE A 113 -19.06 -12.50 -13.18
N GLY A 114 -17.96 -13.16 -13.58
CA GLY A 114 -16.72 -12.50 -14.00
C GLY A 114 -16.87 -11.69 -15.27
N TRP A 115 -17.69 -12.15 -16.23
CA TRP A 115 -18.01 -11.37 -17.42
C TRP A 115 -18.81 -10.11 -17.06
N ILE A 116 -19.80 -10.23 -16.15
CA ILE A 116 -20.54 -9.06 -15.66
C ILE A 116 -19.62 -8.06 -14.93
N ASP A 117 -18.69 -8.55 -14.11
CA ASP A 117 -17.74 -7.70 -13.38
C ASP A 117 -16.83 -6.88 -14.29
N TRP A 118 -16.56 -7.41 -15.49
CA TRP A 118 -15.63 -6.83 -16.45
C TRP A 118 -16.32 -6.01 -17.55
N CYS A 119 -17.45 -6.49 -18.09
CA CYS A 119 -18.07 -5.96 -19.31
C CYS A 119 -19.37 -5.19 -19.08
N ASP A 120 -20.07 -5.38 -17.96
CA ASP A 120 -21.40 -4.79 -17.80
C ASP A 120 -21.32 -3.35 -17.27
N ASP A 121 -21.46 -2.38 -18.18
CA ASP A 121 -21.37 -0.95 -17.87
C ASP A 121 -22.32 -0.50 -16.75
N GLY A 122 -23.55 -1.03 -16.73
CA GLY A 122 -24.55 -0.66 -15.73
C GLY A 122 -24.18 -1.13 -14.33
N TYR A 123 -23.59 -2.33 -14.21
CA TYR A 123 -23.06 -2.84 -12.96
C TYR A 123 -21.82 -2.06 -12.52
N LEU A 124 -20.91 -1.78 -13.44
CA LEU A 124 -19.70 -1.00 -13.19
C LEU A 124 -20.00 0.42 -12.69
N GLU A 125 -20.98 1.09 -13.29
CA GLU A 125 -21.42 2.43 -12.87
C GLU A 125 -21.99 2.41 -11.45
N GLN A 126 -22.88 1.47 -11.13
CA GLN A 126 -23.46 1.35 -9.79
C GLN A 126 -22.40 0.97 -8.73
N ARG A 127 -21.49 0.05 -9.06
CA ARG A 127 -20.35 -0.31 -8.20
C ARG A 127 -19.43 0.89 -7.94
N GLY A 128 -19.15 1.67 -8.98
CA GLY A 128 -18.35 2.90 -8.90
C GLY A 128 -19.02 3.99 -8.06
N ALA A 129 -20.32 4.21 -8.26
CA ALA A 129 -21.11 5.17 -7.49
C ALA A 129 -21.12 4.79 -5.99
N TYR A 130 -21.41 3.53 -5.68
CA TYR A 130 -21.39 3.02 -4.30
C TYR A 130 -20.00 3.16 -3.67
N ARG A 131 -18.93 2.82 -4.39
CA ARG A 131 -17.54 3.03 -3.93
C ARG A 131 -17.30 4.51 -3.61
N SER A 132 -17.67 5.43 -4.51
CA SER A 132 -17.43 6.86 -4.32
C SER A 132 -18.17 7.43 -3.11
N GLU A 133 -19.42 6.99 -2.88
CA GLU A 133 -20.22 7.39 -1.72
C GLU A 133 -19.60 6.88 -0.41
N ARG A 134 -19.15 5.62 -0.39
CA ARG A 134 -18.54 5.01 0.79
C ARG A 134 -17.15 5.55 1.09
N ASP A 135 -16.33 5.80 0.07
CA ASP A 135 -15.00 6.38 0.24
C ASP A 135 -15.06 7.83 0.75
N ALA A 136 -16.12 8.58 0.41
CA ALA A 136 -16.36 9.92 0.97
C ALA A 136 -16.65 9.92 2.48
N LEU A 137 -17.03 8.77 3.06
CA LEU A 137 -17.25 8.61 4.50
C LEU A 137 -15.96 8.26 5.25
N LEU A 138 -14.89 7.88 4.55
CA LEU A 138 -13.62 7.56 5.19
C LEU A 138 -12.96 8.86 5.71
N PRO A 139 -12.38 8.82 6.92
CA PRO A 139 -11.65 9.97 7.43
C PRO A 139 -10.43 10.23 6.54
N GLU A 140 -10.13 11.51 6.31
CA GLU A 140 -8.87 11.89 5.67
C GLU A 140 -7.69 11.39 6.51
N LEU A 141 -7.02 10.35 6.00
CA LEU A 141 -5.87 9.79 6.70
C LEU A 141 -4.70 10.76 6.58
N PRO A 142 -4.06 11.14 7.71
CA PRO A 142 -2.92 12.04 7.69
C PRO A 142 -1.77 11.39 6.91
N ARG A 143 -1.49 11.91 5.73
CA ARG A 143 -0.37 11.43 4.90
C ARG A 143 0.94 11.95 5.45
N MET A 144 2.00 11.14 5.34
CA MET A 144 3.33 11.72 5.48
C MET A 144 3.56 12.70 4.33
N PRO A 145 4.25 13.83 4.58
CA PRO A 145 4.73 14.66 3.50
C PRO A 145 5.61 13.81 2.57
N ASP A 146 5.28 13.82 1.28
CA ASP A 146 5.95 13.01 0.27
C ASP A 146 7.46 13.23 0.26
N ARG A 147 8.18 12.19 -0.16
CA ARG A 147 9.65 12.16 -0.22
C ARG A 147 10.22 13.28 -1.11
N ALA A 148 9.42 13.81 -2.03
CA ALA A 148 9.74 14.99 -2.85
C ALA A 148 9.95 16.28 -2.02
N GLY A 149 9.26 16.43 -0.87
CA GLY A 149 9.45 17.56 0.05
C GLY A 149 10.67 17.43 0.98
N ASN A 150 11.40 16.31 0.93
CA ASN A 150 12.47 15.98 1.87
C ASN A 150 13.89 16.28 1.34
N GLN A 151 14.05 17.08 0.28
CA GLN A 151 15.38 17.55 -0.15
C GLN A 151 16.13 18.26 1.00
N PHE A 152 15.44 19.01 1.84
CA PHE A 152 16.02 19.61 3.05
C PHE A 152 16.58 18.56 4.00
N LEU A 153 15.88 17.43 4.17
CA LEU A 153 16.32 16.34 5.04
C LEU A 153 17.47 15.54 4.42
N ALA A 154 17.47 15.34 3.11
CA ALA A 154 18.60 14.77 2.39
C ALA A 154 19.85 15.67 2.52
N CYS A 155 19.69 16.99 2.32
CA CYS A 155 20.77 17.96 2.45
C CYS A 155 21.28 18.05 3.91
N CYS A 156 20.37 18.08 4.90
CA CYS A 156 20.73 18.00 6.32
C CYS A 156 21.42 16.67 6.68
N SER A 157 21.08 15.55 6.03
CA SER A 157 21.77 14.28 6.24
C SER A 157 23.21 14.31 5.72
N CYS A 158 23.44 14.88 4.53
CA CYS A 158 24.78 15.06 3.97
C CYS A 158 25.64 16.00 4.84
N VAL A 159 25.07 17.13 5.26
CA VAL A 159 25.73 18.09 6.17
C VAL A 159 26.06 17.42 7.51
N GLY A 160 25.14 16.59 8.04
CA GLY A 160 25.38 15.79 9.24
C GLY A 160 26.54 14.81 9.10
N ILE A 161 26.64 14.10 7.97
CA ILE A 161 27.75 13.18 7.68
C ILE A 161 29.08 13.94 7.61
N VAL A 162 29.12 15.08 6.90
CA VAL A 162 30.33 15.92 6.78
C VAL A 162 30.77 16.45 8.15
N LEU A 163 29.83 16.91 8.98
CA LEU A 163 30.09 17.36 10.35
C LEU A 163 30.65 16.24 11.23
N VAL A 164 30.09 15.03 11.13
CA VAL A 164 30.58 13.86 11.87
C VAL A 164 31.98 13.48 11.42
N MET A 165 32.27 13.44 10.11
CA MET A 165 33.61 13.15 9.60
C MET A 165 34.63 14.20 10.02
N PHE A 166 34.30 15.49 9.86
CA PHE A 166 35.16 16.59 10.29
C PHE A 166 35.45 16.51 11.80
N PHE A 167 34.43 16.20 12.60
CA PHE A 167 34.57 16.05 14.03
C PHE A 167 35.47 14.87 14.43
N TRP A 168 35.34 13.72 13.75
CA TRP A 168 36.22 12.56 13.96
C TRP A 168 37.69 12.88 13.67
N VAL A 169 37.96 13.62 12.58
CA VAL A 169 39.32 14.08 12.25
C VAL A 169 39.87 15.01 13.33
N LEU A 170 39.04 15.95 13.81
CA LEU A 170 39.45 16.92 14.83
C LEU A 170 39.70 16.26 16.20
N ALA A 171 38.84 15.31 16.58
CA ALA A 171 38.99 14.54 17.81
C ALA A 171 40.24 13.64 17.76
N GLY A 172 40.49 12.98 16.62
CA GLY A 172 41.71 12.20 16.38
C GLY A 172 42.97 13.05 16.49
N ALA A 173 43.00 14.21 15.84
CA ALA A 173 44.14 15.13 15.92
C ALA A 173 44.39 15.64 17.34
N LEU A 174 43.34 15.96 18.10
CA LEU A 174 43.44 16.41 19.49
C LEU A 174 43.89 15.29 20.45
N LEU A 175 43.46 14.04 20.23
CA LEU A 175 43.89 12.88 21.01
C LEU A 175 45.37 12.52 20.76
N VAL A 176 45.85 12.64 19.51
CA VAL A 176 47.25 12.37 19.16
C VAL A 176 48.19 13.44 19.71
N THR A 177 47.73 14.70 19.79
CA THR A 177 48.58 15.84 20.16
C THR A 177 48.54 16.21 21.65
N GLY A 178 47.57 15.72 22.43
CA GLY A 178 47.39 16.10 23.83
C GLY A 178 47.23 14.92 24.78
N ARG A 179 48.24 14.66 25.63
CA ARG A 179 48.07 13.76 26.79
C ARG A 179 47.26 14.46 27.89
N PRO A 180 46.17 13.88 28.41
CA PRO A 180 45.43 14.43 29.53
C PRO A 180 46.29 14.42 30.80
N GLN A 181 46.39 15.54 31.51
CA GLN A 181 47.27 15.70 32.68
C GLN A 181 46.50 15.87 34.01
N GLY A 182 45.17 15.65 34.03
CA GLY A 182 44.39 15.72 35.29
C GLY A 182 43.03 15.01 35.27
N LEU A 183 42.42 14.84 36.46
CA LEU A 183 41.12 14.16 36.65
C LEU A 183 39.97 14.81 35.86
N ARG A 184 39.88 16.14 35.89
CA ARG A 184 38.88 16.90 35.12
C ARG A 184 39.07 16.74 33.61
N GLU A 185 40.31 16.52 33.21
CA GLU A 185 40.68 16.32 31.82
C GLU A 185 40.31 14.92 31.31
N TRP A 186 40.55 13.92 32.15
CA TRP A 186 40.07 12.56 31.93
C TRP A 186 38.55 12.48 31.83
N ALA A 187 37.81 13.18 32.70
CA ALA A 187 36.35 13.22 32.62
C ALA A 187 35.85 13.78 31.27
N CYS A 188 36.49 14.84 30.76
CA CYS A 188 36.14 15.41 29.46
C CYS A 188 36.45 14.45 28.30
N ALA A 189 37.58 13.73 28.37
CA ALA A 189 37.96 12.73 27.36
C ALA A 189 36.98 11.54 27.34
N VAL A 190 36.52 11.08 28.52
CA VAL A 190 35.51 10.01 28.62
C VAL A 190 34.18 10.45 28.02
N VAL A 191 33.71 11.67 28.32
CA VAL A 191 32.49 12.22 27.71
C VAL A 191 32.61 12.34 26.20
N ALA A 192 33.77 12.77 25.69
CA ALA A 192 34.02 12.83 24.25
C ALA A 192 34.03 11.43 23.59
N GLY A 193 34.65 10.43 24.23
CA GLY A 193 34.63 9.04 23.77
C GLY A 193 33.23 8.43 23.78
N LEU A 194 32.41 8.74 24.77
CA LEU A 194 31.00 8.34 24.83
C LEU A 194 30.17 9.00 23.72
N GLY A 195 30.39 10.28 23.42
CA GLY A 195 29.71 10.96 22.32
C GLY A 195 30.11 10.40 20.94
N LEU A 196 31.39 10.05 20.75
CA LEU A 196 31.88 9.41 19.52
C LEU A 196 31.30 7.99 19.34
N SER A 197 31.24 7.20 20.40
CA SER A 197 30.63 5.87 20.36
C SER A 197 29.11 5.95 20.16
N ALA A 198 28.43 6.96 20.72
CA ALA A 198 27.05 7.24 20.38
C ALA A 198 26.89 7.59 18.90
N LEU A 199 27.76 8.41 18.30
CA LEU A 199 27.70 8.72 16.86
C LEU A 199 27.89 7.48 15.97
N LEU A 200 28.74 6.52 16.36
CA LEU A 200 28.89 5.24 15.64
C LEU A 200 27.60 4.41 15.64
N LEU A 201 26.77 4.54 16.67
CA LEU A 201 25.50 3.84 16.79
C LEU A 201 24.33 4.57 16.13
N ALA A 202 24.53 5.79 15.63
CA ALA A 202 23.45 6.62 15.09
C ALA A 202 22.77 5.99 13.87
N GLU A 203 23.53 5.34 12.99
CA GLU A 203 22.99 4.65 11.81
C GLU A 203 22.16 3.42 12.23
N LYS A 204 22.66 2.64 13.18
CA LYS A 204 21.95 1.49 13.74
C LYS A 204 20.68 1.91 14.47
N ALA A 205 20.74 3.00 15.23
CA ALA A 205 19.57 3.60 15.88
C ALA A 205 18.57 4.09 14.82
N GLY A 206 19.03 4.73 13.76
CA GLY A 206 18.21 5.15 12.62
C GLY A 206 17.51 3.98 11.93
N ARG A 207 18.22 2.86 11.69
CA ARG A 207 17.65 1.63 11.12
C ARG A 207 16.61 0.98 12.03
N VAL A 208 16.93 0.78 13.31
CA VAL A 208 15.97 0.22 14.28
C VAL A 208 14.73 1.11 14.44
N VAL A 209 14.91 2.43 14.39
CA VAL A 209 13.80 3.39 14.39
C VAL A 209 13.00 3.29 13.11
N ARG A 210 13.65 3.15 11.95
CA ARG A 210 12.97 2.96 10.66
C ARG A 210 12.17 1.67 10.69
N GLU A 211 12.75 0.53 11.00
CA GLU A 211 12.05 -0.77 11.10
C GLU A 211 10.85 -0.71 12.06
N ARG A 212 10.98 -0.05 13.22
CA ARG A 212 9.84 0.13 14.15
C ARG A 212 8.78 1.11 13.68
N THR A 213 9.11 1.99 12.74
CA THR A 213 8.20 3.03 12.21
C THR A 213 7.73 2.77 10.78
N GLU A 214 8.31 1.80 10.09
CA GLU A 214 7.96 1.32 8.74
C GLU A 214 6.72 0.40 8.78
N CYS A 215 5.91 0.53 9.83
CA CYS A 215 4.74 -0.31 9.99
C CYS A 215 3.69 0.03 8.94
N GLY A 216 3.16 -1.05 8.36
CA GLY A 216 2.26 -1.07 7.22
C GLY A 216 0.93 -0.38 7.44
N ASP A 217 0.07 -0.55 6.45
CA ASP A 217 -1.20 0.13 6.34
C ASP A 217 -2.23 -0.41 7.36
N PRO A 218 -2.53 0.29 8.47
CA PRO A 218 -3.50 -0.18 9.45
C PRO A 218 -4.91 -0.25 8.88
N LEU A 219 -5.24 0.52 7.84
CA LEU A 219 -6.51 0.37 7.14
C LEU A 219 -6.49 -0.93 6.33
N GLY A 220 -5.44 -1.18 5.56
CA GLY A 220 -5.22 -2.45 4.86
C GLY A 220 -5.21 -3.68 5.78
N ASP A 221 -4.68 -3.57 7.00
CA ASP A 221 -4.73 -4.64 8.01
C ASP A 221 -6.17 -4.89 8.51
N LEU A 222 -6.94 -3.83 8.76
CA LEU A 222 -8.36 -3.94 9.12
C LEU A 222 -9.16 -4.58 7.98
N VAL A 223 -8.89 -4.14 6.75
CA VAL A 223 -9.52 -4.61 5.50
C VAL A 223 -9.29 -6.11 5.31
N ARG A 224 -8.06 -6.60 5.49
CA ARG A 224 -7.69 -8.02 5.31
C ARG A 224 -8.13 -8.95 6.44
N SER A 225 -8.70 -8.44 7.53
CA SER A 225 -8.91 -9.22 8.75
C SER A 225 -9.96 -10.34 8.63
N ALA A 226 -10.98 -10.19 7.78
CA ALA A 226 -12.02 -11.20 7.60
C ALA A 226 -12.70 -11.13 6.22
N PRO A 227 -13.12 -12.28 5.65
CA PRO A 227 -13.97 -12.34 4.47
C PRO A 227 -15.35 -11.76 4.72
N HIS A 228 -16.04 -11.40 3.63
CA HIS A 228 -17.43 -10.95 3.71
C HIS A 228 -18.32 -12.03 4.34
N PRO A 229 -19.25 -11.68 5.26
CA PRO A 229 -20.07 -12.67 5.97
C PRO A 229 -20.92 -13.53 5.03
N ALA A 230 -21.45 -12.97 3.93
CA ALA A 230 -22.19 -13.74 2.94
C ALA A 230 -21.30 -14.79 2.25
N PHE A 231 -20.06 -14.43 1.91
CA PHE A 231 -19.12 -15.37 1.29
C PHE A 231 -18.69 -16.45 2.30
N ALA A 232 -18.46 -16.08 3.55
CA ALA A 232 -18.14 -17.01 4.63
C ALA A 232 -19.29 -17.97 4.99
N ALA A 233 -20.54 -17.60 4.71
CA ALA A 233 -21.72 -18.40 5.00
C ALA A 233 -22.03 -19.47 3.93
N LEU A 234 -21.41 -19.36 2.74
CA LEU A 234 -21.50 -20.39 1.71
C LEU A 234 -20.76 -21.67 2.14
N ASP A 235 -21.30 -22.82 1.74
CA ASP A 235 -20.55 -24.07 1.84
C ASP A 235 -19.36 -24.10 0.87
N GLU A 236 -18.47 -25.08 1.01
CA GLU A 236 -17.24 -25.15 0.20
C GLU A 236 -17.53 -25.32 -1.30
N GLU A 237 -18.55 -26.09 -1.64
CA GLU A 237 -18.92 -26.34 -3.05
C GLU A 237 -19.45 -25.07 -3.69
N GLN A 238 -20.37 -24.38 -3.01
CA GLN A 238 -20.91 -23.10 -3.46
C GLN A 238 -19.82 -22.02 -3.57
N ARG A 239 -18.87 -21.96 -2.62
CA ARG A 239 -17.72 -21.04 -2.71
C ARG A 239 -16.89 -21.29 -3.95
N MET A 240 -16.61 -22.55 -4.26
CA MET A 240 -15.85 -22.94 -5.45
C MET A 240 -16.58 -22.55 -6.75
N LEU A 241 -17.90 -22.73 -6.81
CA LEU A 241 -18.70 -22.33 -7.97
C LEU A 241 -18.73 -20.81 -8.17
N VAL A 242 -18.88 -20.05 -7.09
CA VAL A 242 -18.83 -18.58 -7.14
C VAL A 242 -17.46 -18.09 -7.62
N LEU A 243 -16.37 -18.60 -7.04
CA LEU A 243 -15.01 -18.23 -7.45
C LEU A 243 -14.73 -18.62 -8.91
N ARG A 244 -15.21 -19.80 -9.36
CA ARG A 244 -15.10 -20.21 -10.76
C ARG A 244 -15.84 -19.25 -11.69
N SER A 245 -17.07 -18.90 -11.34
CA SER A 245 -17.88 -17.95 -12.13
C SER A 245 -17.23 -16.56 -12.22
N ILE A 246 -16.52 -16.15 -11.18
CA ILE A 246 -15.84 -14.84 -11.11
C ILE A 246 -14.52 -14.84 -11.87
N GLY A 247 -13.78 -15.96 -11.83
CA GLY A 247 -12.58 -16.13 -12.63
C GLY A 247 -12.87 -16.23 -14.13
N ASP A 248 -14.08 -16.64 -14.51
CA ASP A 248 -14.49 -16.74 -15.90
C ASP A 248 -14.97 -15.39 -16.45
N ARG A 249 -14.15 -14.76 -17.29
CA ARG A 249 -14.45 -13.48 -17.95
C ARG A 249 -14.96 -13.65 -19.39
N HIS A 250 -15.07 -14.87 -19.88
CA HIS A 250 -15.30 -15.13 -21.30
C HIS A 250 -16.64 -15.80 -21.59
N THR A 251 -17.26 -16.43 -20.58
CA THR A 251 -18.52 -17.13 -20.78
C THR A 251 -19.72 -16.17 -20.78
N TRP A 252 -20.19 -15.87 -21.99
CA TRP A 252 -21.55 -15.44 -22.27
C TRP A 252 -22.14 -16.37 -23.35
N ARG A 253 -23.01 -17.30 -22.95
CA ARG A 253 -23.60 -18.30 -23.86
C ARG A 253 -24.86 -17.73 -24.52
N GLY A 254 -24.62 -16.76 -25.40
CA GLY A 254 -25.62 -15.99 -26.12
C GLY A 254 -25.17 -15.49 -27.50
N ALA A 255 -23.86 -15.35 -27.67
CA ALA A 255 -23.25 -14.97 -28.93
C ALA A 255 -22.27 -16.05 -29.43
N ASP A 256 -22.81 -17.11 -30.04
CA ASP A 256 -22.12 -17.75 -31.15
C ASP A 256 -22.09 -16.78 -32.35
N THR A 257 -21.41 -15.64 -32.21
CA THR A 257 -20.84 -14.84 -33.29
C THR A 257 -19.78 -13.90 -32.72
N VAL A 258 -18.79 -14.44 -32.02
CA VAL A 258 -17.50 -13.76 -32.02
C VAL A 258 -16.94 -14.01 -33.42
N VAL A 259 -17.12 -13.01 -34.29
CA VAL A 259 -16.28 -12.85 -35.46
C VAL A 259 -14.85 -12.88 -34.93
N HIS A 260 -14.14 -13.98 -35.16
CA HIS A 260 -12.70 -13.90 -35.29
C HIS A 260 -12.47 -12.97 -36.47
N GLU A 261 -12.35 -11.66 -36.21
CA GLU A 261 -11.57 -10.83 -37.09
C GLU A 261 -10.20 -11.49 -37.04
N GLU A 262 -9.84 -12.12 -38.16
CA GLU A 262 -8.50 -12.60 -38.44
C GLU A 262 -7.57 -11.43 -38.15
N ALA A 263 -7.02 -11.42 -36.93
CA ALA A 263 -5.88 -10.60 -36.61
C ALA A 263 -4.76 -11.21 -37.42
N ASP A 264 -4.41 -10.53 -38.50
CA ASP A 264 -3.21 -10.74 -39.27
C ASP A 264 -2.05 -11.02 -38.29
N GLU A 265 -1.43 -12.16 -38.52
CA GLU A 265 -0.17 -12.58 -37.93
C GLU A 265 0.91 -11.53 -38.29
N GLU A 266 1.09 -10.54 -37.43
CA GLU A 266 2.36 -9.83 -37.32
C GLU A 266 2.84 -9.94 -35.88
N ASP A 267 3.81 -10.85 -35.71
CA ASP A 267 4.89 -10.82 -34.73
C ASP A 267 5.02 -9.46 -34.03
N ASP A 268 4.76 -9.43 -32.74
CA ASP A 268 5.60 -8.72 -31.78
C ASP A 268 5.56 -9.51 -30.47
N GLU A 269 6.64 -10.27 -30.25
CA GLU A 269 7.05 -10.84 -28.98
C GLU A 269 7.10 -9.72 -27.93
N ASP A 270 6.13 -9.62 -27.01
CA ASP A 270 6.25 -8.91 -25.72
C ASP A 270 5.04 -9.18 -24.80
N ASP A 271 4.63 -10.45 -24.66
CA ASP A 271 3.65 -10.88 -23.65
C ASP A 271 4.32 -11.12 -22.28
N GLU A 272 4.77 -10.04 -21.62
CA GLU A 272 5.23 -10.03 -20.23
C GLU A 272 4.21 -9.36 -19.27
N TRP A 273 2.91 -9.37 -19.62
CA TRP A 273 1.84 -8.69 -18.84
C TRP A 273 1.03 -9.61 -17.92
N LEU A 274 1.54 -10.79 -17.56
CA LEU A 274 0.99 -11.64 -16.49
C LEU A 274 1.95 -11.72 -15.31
N ASP A 275 2.20 -10.57 -14.68
CA ASP A 275 2.50 -10.56 -13.25
C ASP A 275 1.30 -9.98 -12.51
N ASP A 276 0.85 -10.74 -11.51
CA ASP A 276 -0.26 -10.47 -10.60
C ASP A 276 0.14 -9.34 -9.64
N LYS A 277 0.47 -8.18 -10.20
CA LYS A 277 0.76 -6.97 -9.47
C LYS A 277 -0.53 -6.41 -8.92
N VAL A 278 -0.81 -6.83 -7.70
CA VAL A 278 -1.60 -6.15 -6.68
C VAL A 278 -1.48 -4.63 -6.85
N TRP A 279 -2.49 -4.01 -7.48
CA TRP A 279 -2.52 -2.57 -7.78
C TRP A 279 -2.44 -1.67 -6.52
N TRP A 280 -2.60 -2.24 -5.33
CA TRP A 280 -2.35 -1.56 -4.06
C TRP A 280 -0.85 -1.40 -3.71
N GLU A 281 0.04 -2.22 -4.28
CA GLU A 281 1.49 -2.03 -4.18
C GLU A 281 1.98 -0.96 -5.17
N ASP A 282 1.42 -0.89 -6.38
CA ASP A 282 1.83 0.08 -7.41
C ASP A 282 1.38 1.53 -7.16
N ALA A 283 0.37 1.77 -6.33
CA ALA A 283 0.03 3.14 -5.88
C ALA A 283 1.16 3.77 -5.02
N TYR A 284 2.09 2.95 -4.52
CA TYR A 284 3.25 3.39 -3.74
C TYR A 284 4.61 2.86 -4.24
N GLU A 285 4.65 2.07 -5.32
CA GLU A 285 5.87 1.56 -5.98
C GLU A 285 6.35 2.41 -7.18
N TYR A 286 5.93 3.67 -7.30
CA TYR A 286 6.59 4.60 -8.24
C TYR A 286 7.95 5.09 -7.70
N ARG A 287 8.89 4.15 -7.52
CA ARG A 287 10.28 4.43 -7.11
C ARG A 287 11.26 3.27 -7.32
N ALA A 288 11.47 2.75 -8.54
CA ALA A 288 12.72 2.04 -8.88
C ALA A 288 12.92 1.73 -10.39
N THR A 289 12.94 2.75 -11.26
CA THR A 289 13.53 2.73 -12.63
C THR A 289 13.33 4.16 -13.15
N ASP A 290 14.33 5.04 -13.30
CA ASP A 290 15.51 4.93 -14.16
C ASP A 290 16.71 5.71 -13.58
N GLU A 291 17.75 4.99 -13.19
CA GLU A 291 19.19 5.34 -13.27
C GLU A 291 19.83 3.97 -13.58
N ASP A 292 20.44 3.67 -14.72
CA ASP A 292 21.47 4.40 -15.45
C ASP A 292 21.54 3.89 -16.90
N GLU A 293 21.86 4.75 -17.87
CA GLU A 293 23.14 4.55 -18.57
C GLU A 293 23.86 5.87 -18.84
N PRO A 294 25.21 5.89 -18.77
CA PRO A 294 26.01 7.09 -18.70
C PRO A 294 26.79 7.34 -19.99
N GLU A 295 26.67 8.53 -20.59
CA GLU A 295 27.73 9.04 -21.47
C GLU A 295 28.48 10.18 -20.80
N ALA A 296 29.53 9.75 -20.09
CA ALA A 296 30.60 10.60 -19.65
C ALA A 296 31.50 10.99 -20.84
N LYS A 297 31.75 12.30 -20.92
CA LYS A 297 33.04 12.99 -21.22
C LYS A 297 32.95 13.95 -22.40
N GLY A 298 33.05 15.24 -22.06
CA GLY A 298 33.66 16.23 -22.96
C GLY A 298 35.11 15.86 -23.31
N PRO A 299 35.74 16.64 -24.19
CA PRO A 299 36.54 17.71 -23.60
C PRO A 299 36.53 19.04 -24.35
N SER A 300 36.66 20.08 -23.52
CA SER A 300 37.36 21.35 -23.67
C SER A 300 37.92 21.80 -25.04
N SER A 301 37.71 23.09 -25.28
CA SER A 301 38.67 24.07 -25.84
C SER A 301 38.99 24.03 -27.34
N GLY A 302 38.54 25.09 -28.02
CA GLY A 302 38.93 25.53 -29.35
C GLY A 302 38.10 26.73 -29.75
#